data_AF-A0A350F3F0-F1
#
_entry.id   AF-A0A350F3F0-F1
#
_cell.length_a   1.000
_cell.length_b   1.000
_cell.length_c   1.000
_cell.angle_alpha   90.00
_cell.angle_beta   90.00
_cell.angle_gamma   90.00
#
_symmetry.space_group_name_H-M   'P 1'
#
loop_
_entity.id
_entity.type
_entity.pdbx_description
1 polymer ?
#
loop_
_entity_poly.entity_id
_entity_poly.type
_entity_poly.pdbx_seq_one_letter_code
_entity_poly.pdbx_strand_id
1 'polypeptide(L)'
;MKKQLIALCTACVLAVVMIGCKGEAKVETAKFEQAFAGSSGEIKEAADKVAADVKANNLAAALDSINKIMTKSNELSQAQLDAAGEVFVMLNVASFERGAKQSATEAKSKADELQKQATGAN
;
A
#
# COMPACT_ATOMS: atom_id res chain seq x y z
N MET A 1 32.22 -4.45 -9.66
CA MET A 1 31.21 -3.77 -8.81
C MET A 1 30.14 -2.97 -9.58
N LYS A 2 30.22 -2.77 -10.91
CA LYS A 2 29.22 -1.99 -11.68
C LYS A 2 28.00 -2.78 -12.20
N LYS A 3 28.06 -4.12 -12.19
CA LYS A 3 26.99 -4.98 -12.73
C LYS A 3 25.86 -5.29 -11.73
N GLN A 4 26.11 -5.12 -10.44
CA GLN A 4 25.15 -5.38 -9.35
C GLN A 4 24.20 -4.18 -9.13
N LEU A 5 24.67 -2.96 -9.39
CA LEU A 5 23.87 -1.73 -9.27
C LEU A 5 22.77 -1.60 -10.35
N ILE A 6 23.01 -2.12 -11.56
CA ILE A 6 22.02 -2.08 -12.65
C ILE A 6 20.88 -3.08 -12.42
N ALA A 7 21.17 -4.21 -11.75
CA ALA A 7 20.13 -5.18 -11.39
C ALA A 7 19.16 -4.62 -10.34
N LEU A 8 19.66 -3.84 -9.38
CA LEU A 8 18.84 -3.22 -8.33
C LEU A 8 17.94 -2.10 -8.88
N CYS A 9 18.43 -1.30 -9.83
CA CYS A 9 17.62 -0.25 -10.47
C CYS A 9 16.56 -0.81 -11.44
N THR A 10 16.84 -1.93 -12.12
CA THR A 10 15.87 -2.55 -13.05
C THR A 10 14.74 -3.26 -12.30
N ALA A 11 14.98 -3.75 -11.08
CA ALA A 11 13.94 -4.31 -10.22
C ALA A 11 12.91 -3.25 -9.79
N CYS A 12 13.35 -2.01 -9.51
CA CYS A 12 12.44 -0.92 -9.17
C CYS A 12 11.57 -0.46 -10.34
N VAL A 13 12.04 -0.56 -11.58
CA VAL A 13 11.29 -0.12 -12.77
C VAL A 13 10.23 -1.15 -13.19
N LEU A 14 10.50 -2.45 -13.01
CA LEU A 14 9.52 -3.50 -13.35
C LEU A 14 8.30 -3.52 -12.42
N ALA A 15 8.42 -2.99 -11.20
CA ALA A 15 7.27 -2.80 -10.31
C ALA A 15 6.28 -1.74 -10.84
N VAL A 16 6.75 -0.77 -11.63
CA VAL A 16 5.92 0.33 -12.15
C VAL A 16 5.21 -0.06 -13.46
N VAL A 17 5.75 -1.00 -14.24
CA VAL A 17 5.19 -1.37 -15.55
C VAL A 17 4.05 -2.40 -15.47
N MET A 18 3.81 -3.02 -14.31
CA MET A 18 2.67 -3.93 -14.09
C MET A 18 1.40 -3.27 -13.51
N ILE A 19 1.33 -1.93 -13.48
CA ILE A 19 0.13 -1.20 -13.04
C ILE A 19 -1.01 -1.28 -14.10
N GLY A 20 -0.75 -1.88 -15.27
CA GLY A 20 -1.67 -1.94 -16.41
C GLY A 20 -2.54 -3.18 -16.58
N CYS A 21 -2.35 -4.29 -15.85
CA CYS A 21 -3.19 -5.49 -16.05
C CYS A 21 -3.23 -6.42 -14.82
N LYS A 22 -4.44 -6.64 -14.31
CA LYS A 22 -4.85 -7.65 -13.31
C LYS A 22 -4.39 -7.43 -11.85
N GLY A 23 -5.23 -6.77 -11.07
CA GLY A 23 -5.30 -6.89 -9.61
C GLY A 23 -5.24 -5.54 -8.90
N GLU A 24 -6.03 -5.36 -7.85
CA GLU A 24 -5.73 -4.37 -6.82
C GLU A 24 -4.47 -4.83 -6.07
N ALA A 25 -3.51 -3.93 -5.81
CA ALA A 25 -2.40 -4.22 -4.91
C ALA A 25 -2.96 -4.67 -3.56
N LYS A 26 -2.74 -5.95 -3.23
CA LYS A 26 -3.13 -6.54 -1.95
C LYS A 26 -2.01 -6.37 -0.95
N VAL A 27 -2.34 -5.81 0.20
CA VAL A 27 -1.42 -5.76 1.34
C VAL A 27 -1.58 -7.07 2.12
N GLU A 28 -0.57 -7.94 2.04
CA GLU A 28 -0.56 -9.19 2.80
C GLU A 28 0.01 -8.96 4.21
N THR A 29 -0.75 -9.32 5.24
CA THR A 29 -0.36 -9.08 6.65
C THR A 29 0.26 -10.30 7.33
N ALA A 30 0.22 -11.49 6.73
CA ALA A 30 0.59 -12.73 7.43
C ALA A 30 2.03 -12.74 7.94
N LYS A 31 3.00 -12.33 7.11
CA LYS A 31 4.41 -12.21 7.51
C LYS A 31 4.62 -11.12 8.55
N PHE A 32 3.89 -10.02 8.43
CA PHE A 32 3.93 -8.92 9.39
C PHE A 32 3.37 -9.36 10.75
N GLU A 33 2.19 -9.98 10.80
CA GLU A 33 1.60 -10.55 12.00
C GLU A 33 2.54 -11.57 12.66
N GLN A 34 3.24 -12.39 11.87
CA GLN A 34 4.25 -13.31 12.39
C GLN A 34 5.48 -12.60 12.96
N ALA A 35 6.01 -11.58 12.29
CA ALA A 35 7.17 -10.81 12.75
C ALA A 35 6.90 -10.06 14.06
N PHE A 36 5.64 -9.66 14.31
CA PHE A 36 5.22 -8.95 15.50
C PHE A 36 4.53 -9.83 16.56
N ALA A 37 4.40 -11.15 16.33
CA ALA A 37 3.71 -12.05 17.25
C ALA A 37 4.33 -12.09 18.66
N GLY A 38 5.65 -11.91 18.76
CA GLY A 38 6.39 -11.86 20.02
C GLY A 38 6.56 -10.46 20.63
N SER A 39 6.04 -9.42 19.97
CA SER A 39 6.08 -8.06 20.52
C SER A 39 5.15 -7.93 21.72
N SER A 40 5.41 -6.94 22.59
CA SER A 40 4.54 -6.62 23.72
C SER A 40 4.27 -5.12 23.81
N GLY A 41 3.25 -4.75 24.58
CA GLY A 41 2.85 -3.36 24.80
C GLY A 41 2.46 -2.63 23.52
N GLU A 42 2.81 -1.35 23.44
CA GLU A 42 2.41 -0.43 22.38
C GLU A 42 2.79 -0.92 20.96
N ILE A 43 3.93 -1.62 20.80
CA ILE A 43 4.37 -2.13 19.49
C ILE A 43 3.42 -3.23 19.00
N LYS A 44 2.98 -4.13 19.90
CA LYS A 44 2.04 -5.19 19.55
C LYS A 44 0.67 -4.63 19.22
N GLU A 45 0.18 -3.69 20.02
CA GLU A 45 -1.11 -3.02 19.77
C GLU A 45 -1.12 -2.28 18.44
N ALA A 46 -0.04 -1.54 18.11
CA ALA A 46 0.08 -0.87 16.83
C ALA A 46 0.13 -1.87 15.66
N ALA A 47 0.86 -2.98 15.81
CA ALA A 47 0.94 -4.01 14.76
C ALA A 47 -0.41 -4.70 14.54
N ASP A 48 -1.11 -5.08 15.61
CA ASP A 48 -2.45 -5.66 15.50
C ASP A 48 -3.42 -4.67 14.83
N LYS A 49 -3.28 -3.38 15.14
CA LYS A 49 -4.08 -2.33 14.52
C LYS A 49 -3.78 -2.18 13.02
N VAL A 50 -2.52 -2.23 12.60
CA VAL A 50 -2.16 -2.26 11.16
C VAL A 50 -2.84 -3.43 10.46
N ALA A 51 -2.75 -4.64 11.03
CA ALA A 51 -3.33 -5.83 10.41
C ALA A 51 -4.87 -5.74 10.35
N ALA A 52 -5.52 -5.25 11.41
CA ALA A 52 -6.95 -5.04 11.46
C ALA A 52 -7.42 -3.99 10.44
N ASP A 53 -6.74 -2.84 10.36
CA ASP A 53 -7.09 -1.75 9.44
C ASP A 53 -6.85 -2.17 7.98
N VAL A 54 -5.81 -2.97 7.68
CA VAL A 54 -5.62 -3.57 6.34
C VAL A 54 -6.76 -4.52 5.98
N LYS A 55 -7.14 -5.44 6.89
CA LYS A 55 -8.27 -6.37 6.67
C LYS A 55 -9.60 -5.64 6.49
N ALA A 56 -9.76 -4.50 7.15
CA ALA A 56 -10.92 -3.60 6.99
C ALA A 56 -10.81 -2.67 5.76
N ASN A 57 -9.74 -2.79 4.95
CA ASN A 57 -9.45 -1.93 3.80
C ASN A 57 -9.40 -0.42 4.12
N ASN A 58 -9.02 -0.10 5.37
CA ASN A 58 -8.81 1.26 5.87
C ASN A 58 -7.32 1.63 5.77
N LEU A 59 -6.86 1.81 4.53
CA LEU A 59 -5.43 1.98 4.22
C LEU A 59 -4.81 3.22 4.89
N ALA A 60 -5.58 4.29 5.06
CA ALA A 60 -5.12 5.52 5.73
C ALA A 60 -4.85 5.28 7.22
N ALA A 61 -5.74 4.59 7.92
CA ALA A 61 -5.54 4.25 9.34
C ALA A 61 -4.42 3.22 9.52
N ALA A 62 -4.27 2.28 8.58
CA ALA A 62 -3.14 1.36 8.56
C ALA A 62 -1.81 2.10 8.35
N LEU A 63 -1.75 3.11 7.47
CA LEU A 63 -0.58 3.97 7.25
C LEU A 63 -0.20 4.77 8.51
N ASP A 64 -1.17 5.33 9.22
CA ASP A 64 -0.92 6.02 10.49
C ASP A 64 -0.34 5.05 11.54
N SER A 65 -0.92 3.85 11.65
CA SER A 65 -0.50 2.85 12.63
C SER A 65 0.89 2.28 12.32
N ILE A 66 1.22 2.04 11.04
CA ILE A 66 2.56 1.55 10.66
C ILE A 66 3.62 2.64 10.85
N ASN A 67 3.28 3.91 10.61
CA ASN A 67 4.19 5.03 10.88
C ASN A 67 4.56 5.11 12.38
N LYS A 68 3.59 4.88 13.27
CA LYS A 68 3.85 4.80 14.73
C LYS A 68 4.79 3.66 15.11
N ILE A 69 4.79 2.55 14.38
CA ILE A 69 5.77 1.47 14.58
C ILE A 69 7.15 1.93 14.11
N MET A 70 7.22 2.57 12.93
CA MET A 70 8.47 3.04 12.34
C MET A 70 9.16 4.16 13.15
N THR A 71 8.43 4.97 13.91
CA THR A 71 9.03 5.96 14.82
C THR A 71 9.76 5.32 16.00
N LYS A 72 9.44 4.05 16.33
CA LYS A 72 10.11 3.23 17.35
C LYS A 72 11.13 2.27 16.74
N SER A 73 11.69 2.60 15.57
CA SER A 73 12.60 1.72 14.82
C SER A 73 13.84 1.25 15.60
N ASN A 74 14.28 2.02 16.60
CA ASN A 74 15.36 1.66 17.52
C ASN A 74 15.01 0.51 18.50
N GLU A 75 13.72 0.21 18.66
CA GLU A 75 13.19 -0.87 19.51
C GLU A 75 12.88 -2.15 18.71
N LEU A 76 13.04 -2.11 17.38
CA LEU A 76 12.67 -3.19 16.47
C LEU A 76 13.89 -4.03 16.08
N SER A 77 13.68 -5.34 15.98
CA SER A 77 14.61 -6.24 15.32
C SER A 77 14.63 -5.99 13.80
N GLN A 78 15.69 -6.45 13.12
CA GLN A 78 15.78 -6.32 11.66
C GLN A 78 14.59 -6.99 10.95
N ALA A 79 14.15 -8.17 11.41
CA ALA A 79 13.00 -8.86 10.82
C ALA A 79 11.69 -8.04 10.96
N GLN A 80 11.52 -7.32 12.07
CA GLN A 80 10.37 -6.42 12.26
C GLN A 80 10.47 -5.18 11.38
N LEU A 81 11.66 -4.61 11.20
CA LEU A 81 11.89 -3.49 10.31
C LEU A 81 11.61 -3.87 8.85
N ASP A 82 12.08 -5.03 8.42
CA ASP A 82 11.87 -5.54 7.06
C ASP A 82 10.37 -5.74 6.80
N ALA A 83 9.67 -6.41 7.73
CA ALA A 83 8.23 -6.63 7.62
C ALA A 83 7.42 -5.33 7.67
N ALA A 84 7.79 -4.39 8.53
CA ALA A 84 7.12 -3.09 8.62
C ALA A 84 7.36 -2.23 7.37
N GLY A 85 8.58 -2.26 6.83
CA GLY A 85 8.94 -1.60 5.57
C GLY A 85 8.17 -2.15 4.37
N GLU A 86 8.06 -3.48 4.26
CA GLU A 86 7.26 -4.13 3.20
C GLU A 86 5.79 -3.69 3.27
N VAL A 87 5.17 -3.76 4.46
CA VAL A 87 3.77 -3.32 4.64
C VAL A 87 3.62 -1.83 4.37
N PHE A 88 4.55 -0.98 4.81
CA PHE A 88 4.53 0.46 4.54
C PHE A 88 4.54 0.77 3.04
N VAL A 89 5.42 0.12 2.27
CA VAL A 89 5.48 0.30 0.81
C VAL A 89 4.19 -0.18 0.17
N MET A 90 3.70 -1.36 0.52
CA MET A 90 2.48 -1.93 -0.05
C MET A 90 1.24 -1.09 0.26
N LEU A 91 1.14 -0.52 1.47
CA LEU A 91 0.07 0.40 1.84
C LEU A 91 0.07 1.68 0.98
N ASN A 92 1.24 2.25 0.69
CA ASN A 92 1.36 3.41 -0.18
C ASN A 92 0.97 3.07 -1.63
N VAL A 93 1.43 1.92 -2.16
CA VAL A 93 1.04 1.45 -3.50
C VAL A 93 -0.48 1.25 -3.60
N ALA A 94 -1.07 0.54 -2.64
CA ALA A 94 -2.51 0.30 -2.61
C ALA A 94 -3.32 1.60 -2.49
N SER A 95 -2.85 2.56 -1.69
CA SER A 95 -3.48 3.88 -1.55
C SER A 95 -3.43 4.67 -2.86
N PHE A 96 -2.28 4.66 -3.54
CA PHE A 96 -2.10 5.34 -4.83
C PHE A 96 -2.99 4.72 -5.91
N GLU A 97 -2.99 3.38 -6.06
CA GLU A 97 -3.85 2.70 -7.03
C GLU A 97 -5.34 2.96 -6.79
N ARG A 98 -5.77 3.02 -5.53
CA ARG A 98 -7.15 3.36 -5.18
C ARG A 98 -7.50 4.78 -5.59
N GLY A 99 -6.63 5.76 -5.32
CA GLY A 99 -6.82 7.15 -5.75
C GLY A 99 -6.86 7.29 -7.28
N ALA A 100 -5.99 6.58 -7.99
CA ALA A 100 -5.99 6.55 -9.45
C ALA A 100 -7.28 5.94 -10.02
N LYS A 101 -7.79 4.85 -9.44
CA LYS A 101 -9.06 4.23 -9.84
C LYS A 101 -10.26 5.12 -9.58
N GLN A 102 -10.30 5.80 -8.44
CA GLN A 102 -11.34 6.79 -8.14
C GLN A 102 -11.34 7.92 -9.17
N SER A 103 -10.17 8.49 -9.44
CA SER A 103 -10.01 9.56 -10.42
C SER A 103 -10.44 9.14 -11.84
N ALA A 104 -10.08 7.92 -12.26
CA ALA A 104 -10.50 7.37 -13.55
C ALA A 104 -12.01 7.16 -13.63
N THR A 105 -12.63 6.72 -12.53
CA THR A 105 -14.09 6.51 -12.45
C THR A 105 -14.83 7.83 -12.54
N GLU A 106 -14.38 8.86 -11.83
CA GLU A 106 -14.94 10.21 -11.88
C GLU A 106 -14.79 10.84 -13.26
N ALA A 107 -13.60 10.71 -13.87
CA ALA A 107 -13.34 11.20 -15.22
C ALA A 107 -14.27 10.54 -16.26
N LYS A 108 -14.50 9.22 -16.13
CA LYS A 108 -15.44 8.50 -16.99
C LYS A 108 -16.88 8.96 -16.78
N SER A 109 -17.33 9.09 -15.53
CA SER A 109 -18.68 9.58 -15.22
C SER A 109 -18.93 10.97 -15.83
N LYS A 110 -17.95 11.87 -15.73
CA LYS A 110 -18.04 13.22 -16.30
C LYS A 110 -18.03 13.21 -17.83
N ALA A 111 -17.24 12.33 -18.45
CA ALA A 111 -17.26 12.15 -19.90
C ALA A 111 -18.63 11.64 -20.39
N ASP A 112 -19.21 10.67 -19.68
CA ASP A 112 -20.54 10.12 -20.00
C ASP A 112 -21.65 11.18 -19.84
N GLU A 113 -21.56 12.05 -18.82
CA GLU A 113 -22.48 13.20 -18.64
C GLU A 113 -22.38 14.22 -19.79
N LEU A 114 -21.16 14.62 -20.17
CA LEU A 114 -20.94 15.54 -21.27
C LEU A 114 -21.41 14.95 -22.60
N GLN A 115 -21.24 13.64 -22.81
CA GLN A 115 -21.73 12.97 -24.02
C GLN A 115 -23.27 12.96 -24.08
N LYS A 116 -23.96 12.73 -22.96
CA LYS A 116 -25.44 12.81 -22.89
C LYS A 116 -25.94 14.22 -23.18
N GLN A 117 -25.29 15.24 -22.62
CA GLN A 117 -25.61 16.65 -22.89
C GLN A 117 -25.35 17.03 -24.36
N ALA A 118 -24.26 16.55 -24.96
CA ALA A 118 -23.92 16.81 -26.35
C ALA A 118 -24.82 16.09 -27.36
N THR A 119 -25.41 14.95 -27.00
CA THR A 119 -26.29 14.16 -27.87
C THR A 119 -27.78 14.49 -27.71
N GLY A 120 -28.14 15.42 -26.80
CA GLY A 120 -29.51 15.92 -26.65
C GLY A 120 -30.52 14.88 -26.13
N ALA A 121 -30.05 13.79 -25.52
CA ALA A 121 -30.90 12.77 -24.92
C ALA A 121 -31.36 13.22 -23.52
N ASN A 122 -32.54 13.86 -23.47
CA ASN A 122 -33.39 13.89 -22.26
C ASN A 122 -34.08 12.54 -22.07
#